data_AF-A0A2I0MT43-F1
#
_entry.id   AF-A0A2I0MT43-F1
#
_cell.length_a   1.000
_cell.length_b   1.000
_cell.length_c   1.000
_cell.angle_alpha   90.00
_cell.angle_beta   90.00
_cell.angle_gamma   90.00
#
_symmetry.space_group_name_H-M   'P 1'
#
loop_
_entity.id
_entity.type
_entity.pdbx_description
1 polymer ?
#
loop_
_entity_poly.entity_id
_entity_poly.type
_entity_poly.pdbx_seq_one_letter_code
_entity_poly.pdbx_strand_id
1 'polypeptide(L)'
;MSQLDTACGIQKAIQGKFKLSSGSPVPESMLNYHSTPTKHISYFSGLRWLHWNLPGVLLSLENKVKIFAPNIEQRDVVNHLKGSPAEEKRNVLVESARLARGNIQDLAELKASEFDAVIFPGGFGVAKNLCSWAVDGKDCTVNEHVNSTLQAFHSAKKPIGLCCISPVLAAKVFPGCEVTVGQDKNVDGRFPDAETASAIAELGCKHVCKNVNESHVDKANKIVTTCAFMCKAPLHEIFDGIGTMVQEVLKLA
;
A
#
# COMPACT_ATOMS: atom_id res chain seq x y z
N MET A 1 8.48 -7.71 21.64
CA MET A 1 8.87 -7.83 20.22
C MET A 1 8.89 -6.43 19.64
N SER A 2 10.07 -5.97 19.22
CA SER A 2 10.37 -4.56 18.95
C SER A 2 9.77 -4.09 17.63
N GLN A 3 9.69 -2.77 17.45
CA GLN A 3 9.04 -2.04 16.34
C GLN A 3 9.69 -2.27 14.94
N LEU A 4 10.47 -3.35 14.77
CA LEU A 4 11.56 -3.51 13.80
C LEU A 4 11.32 -4.52 12.64
N ASP A 5 10.25 -5.31 12.67
CA ASP A 5 10.09 -6.50 11.78
C ASP A 5 9.23 -6.27 10.52
N THR A 6 8.69 -5.07 10.33
CA THR A 6 7.52 -4.89 9.46
C THR A 6 7.87 -4.61 7.98
N ALA A 7 9.01 -3.99 7.65
CA ALA A 7 9.42 -3.69 6.24
C ALA A 7 9.75 -4.97 5.48
N CYS A 8 10.10 -5.96 6.29
CA CYS A 8 10.32 -7.32 5.92
C CYS A 8 9.08 -7.95 5.27
N GLY A 9 7.83 -7.51 5.54
CA GLY A 9 6.62 -8.17 5.02
C GLY A 9 6.47 -8.09 3.50
N ILE A 10 6.44 -6.88 2.94
CA ILE A 10 6.35 -6.68 1.48
C ILE A 10 7.66 -7.09 0.80
N GLN A 11 8.81 -6.83 1.43
CA GLN A 11 10.11 -7.30 0.94
C GLN A 11 10.19 -8.83 0.89
N LYS A 12 9.66 -9.56 1.88
CA LYS A 12 9.59 -11.03 1.90
C LYS A 12 8.60 -11.58 0.89
N ALA A 13 7.47 -10.89 0.68
CA ALA A 13 6.49 -11.24 -0.36
C ALA A 13 7.09 -11.10 -1.77
N ILE A 14 7.83 -10.02 -2.02
CA ILE A 14 8.51 -9.75 -3.29
C ILE A 14 9.71 -10.69 -3.51
N GLN A 15 10.46 -11.05 -2.47
CA GLN A 15 11.66 -11.88 -2.58
C GLN A 15 11.40 -13.40 -2.66
N GLY A 16 10.15 -13.85 -2.70
CA GLY A 16 9.80 -15.28 -2.80
C GLY A 16 10.31 -16.16 -1.64
N LYS A 17 10.84 -15.57 -0.55
CA LYS A 17 11.42 -16.28 0.60
C LYS A 17 10.39 -16.75 1.63
N PHE A 18 9.13 -16.95 1.22
CA PHE A 18 8.20 -17.76 1.99
C PHE A 18 8.53 -19.25 1.77
N LYS A 19 9.59 -19.74 2.42
CA LYS A 19 9.80 -21.17 2.65
C LYS A 19 9.47 -21.47 4.12
N LEU A 20 8.45 -22.29 4.33
CA LEU A 20 8.05 -22.85 5.62
C LEU A 20 9.23 -23.65 6.19
N SER A 21 9.83 -23.20 7.28
CA SER A 21 10.82 -24.00 8.02
C SER A 21 10.11 -24.84 9.09
N SER A 22 10.03 -26.14 8.86
CA SER A 22 9.61 -27.16 9.83
C SER A 22 10.76 -27.56 10.75
N GLY A 23 10.47 -27.75 12.05
CA GLY A 23 11.35 -28.39 13.05
C GLY A 23 10.94 -27.88 14.45
N SER A 24 10.31 -28.68 15.32
CA SER A 24 10.80 -29.92 15.94
C SER A 24 9.63 -30.86 16.35
N PRO A 25 9.86 -32.10 16.83
CA PRO A 25 9.10 -33.30 16.46
C PRO A 25 7.83 -33.56 17.27
N VAL A 26 6.88 -34.28 16.66
CA VAL A 26 5.65 -34.81 17.29
C VAL A 26 5.72 -36.35 17.26
N PRO A 27 5.25 -37.09 18.29
CA PRO A 27 5.59 -38.49 18.52
C PRO A 27 5.06 -39.47 17.47
N GLU A 28 5.73 -40.62 17.38
CA GLU A 28 5.60 -41.70 16.38
C GLU A 28 4.29 -42.52 16.45
N SER A 29 3.22 -42.00 17.04
CA SER A 29 1.94 -42.73 17.22
C SER A 29 0.80 -42.27 16.31
N MET A 30 1.07 -41.48 15.26
CA MET A 30 0.07 -40.97 14.30
C MET A 30 0.37 -41.35 12.83
N LEU A 31 1.05 -42.46 12.59
CA LEU A 31 1.18 -43.06 11.26
C LEU A 31 -0.06 -43.93 10.97
N ASN A 32 -1.13 -43.31 10.48
CA ASN A 32 -2.13 -43.88 9.55
C ASN A 32 -3.42 -43.06 9.61
N TYR A 33 -3.52 -41.98 8.84
CA TYR A 33 -4.81 -41.53 8.31
C TYR A 33 -4.60 -40.67 7.06
N HIS A 34 -5.34 -40.99 6.00
CA HIS A 34 -5.22 -40.45 4.66
C HIS A 34 -5.54 -38.94 4.57
N SER A 35 -4.70 -38.23 3.81
CA SER A 35 -5.00 -37.05 2.98
C SER A 35 -6.16 -36.12 3.36
N THR A 36 -5.85 -35.09 4.16
CA THR A 36 -6.38 -33.71 4.01
C THR A 36 -5.39 -32.77 4.71
N PRO A 37 -4.71 -31.83 4.03
CA PRO A 37 -3.89 -30.85 4.72
C PRO A 37 -4.80 -29.72 5.22
N THR A 38 -5.26 -29.87 6.45
CA THR A 38 -5.79 -28.78 7.28
C THR A 38 -4.71 -27.73 7.50
N LYS A 39 -5.11 -26.49 7.23
CA LYS A 39 -4.35 -25.26 7.36
C LYS A 39 -4.03 -24.97 8.83
N HIS A 40 -2.75 -24.98 9.19
CA HIS A 40 -2.24 -24.24 10.35
C HIS A 40 -1.04 -23.42 9.88
N ILE A 41 -1.27 -22.13 9.58
CA ILE A 41 -0.23 -21.16 9.23
C ILE A 41 -0.22 -20.09 10.33
N SER A 42 0.92 -20.02 11.02
CA SER A 42 1.20 -19.07 12.09
C SER A 42 1.32 -17.65 11.53
N TYR A 43 0.38 -16.79 11.93
CA TYR A 43 0.23 -15.40 11.50
C TYR A 43 1.25 -14.50 12.22
N PHE A 44 2.15 -13.85 11.47
CA PHE A 44 3.04 -12.80 12.02
C PHE A 44 2.67 -11.41 11.50
N SER A 45 2.63 -10.47 12.44
CA SER A 45 2.02 -9.13 12.43
C SER A 45 2.73 -8.09 11.56
N GLY A 46 2.56 -8.17 10.24
CA GLY A 46 3.22 -7.30 9.25
C GLY A 46 2.50 -5.99 8.86
N LEU A 47 1.43 -5.57 9.55
CA LEU A 47 0.54 -4.48 9.07
C LEU A 47 0.69 -3.14 9.81
N ARG A 48 1.73 -2.94 10.63
CA ARG A 48 1.91 -1.64 11.31
C ARG A 48 2.09 -0.46 10.34
N TRP A 49 2.43 -0.67 9.07
CA TRP A 49 2.59 0.38 8.04
C TRP A 49 1.39 1.28 7.81
N LEU A 50 0.17 0.74 7.91
CA LEU A 50 -1.04 1.42 7.47
C LEU A 50 -1.71 2.24 8.57
N HIS A 51 -1.24 2.14 9.82
CA HIS A 51 -1.78 2.88 10.96
C HIS A 51 -0.93 4.09 11.38
N TRP A 52 0.26 4.28 10.78
CA TRP A 52 1.11 5.44 11.05
C TRP A 52 1.06 6.38 9.85
N ASN A 53 0.89 7.66 10.13
CA ASN A 53 0.90 8.81 9.21
C ASN A 53 2.19 8.98 8.34
N LEU A 54 2.93 7.91 8.04
CA LEU A 54 4.27 7.98 7.45
C LEU A 54 4.24 7.84 5.91
N PRO A 55 4.69 8.83 5.14
CA PRO A 55 4.44 8.92 3.69
C PRO A 55 5.60 8.39 2.83
N GLY A 56 5.84 7.08 2.92
CA GLY A 56 6.84 6.39 2.09
C GLY A 56 6.25 5.87 0.76
N VAL A 57 7.05 5.90 -0.29
CA VAL A 57 6.84 5.27 -1.60
C VAL A 57 7.72 4.01 -1.69
N LEU A 58 7.17 2.90 -2.21
CA LEU A 58 7.87 1.63 -2.31
C LEU A 58 8.09 1.24 -3.78
N LEU A 59 9.32 1.02 -4.22
CA LEU A 59 9.62 0.55 -5.58
C LEU A 59 10.12 -0.88 -5.58
N SER A 60 9.59 -1.70 -6.50
CA SER A 60 9.97 -3.10 -6.65
C SER A 60 10.55 -3.37 -8.03
N LEU A 61 11.65 -4.10 -8.03
CA LEU A 61 12.29 -4.69 -9.20
C LEU A 61 12.87 -6.06 -8.86
N GLU A 62 12.81 -7.03 -9.77
CA GLU A 62 13.74 -8.18 -9.85
C GLU A 62 14.37 -8.65 -8.51
N ASN A 63 13.55 -8.98 -7.51
CA ASN A 63 13.95 -9.43 -6.16
C ASN A 63 14.68 -8.40 -5.25
N LYS A 64 14.75 -7.12 -5.62
CA LYS A 64 15.29 -6.00 -4.83
C LYS A 64 14.31 -4.82 -4.77
N VAL A 65 13.84 -4.55 -3.56
CA VAL A 65 12.98 -3.39 -3.26
C VAL A 65 13.86 -2.20 -2.88
N LYS A 66 13.60 -1.04 -3.47
CA LYS A 66 14.15 0.25 -3.02
C LYS A 66 13.02 1.12 -2.47
N ILE A 67 13.29 1.85 -1.41
CA ILE A 67 12.31 2.68 -0.72
C ILE A 67 12.65 4.14 -0.98
N PHE A 68 11.63 4.95 -1.23
CA PHE A 68 11.76 6.37 -1.51
C PHE A 68 10.77 7.17 -0.66
N ALA A 69 11.11 8.40 -0.34
CA ALA A 69 10.18 9.35 0.26
C ALA A 69 10.60 10.78 -0.07
N PRO A 70 9.67 11.72 -0.27
CA PRO A 70 10.03 13.10 -0.56
C PRO A 70 10.69 13.74 0.68
N ASN A 71 11.78 14.46 0.49
CA ASN A 71 12.46 15.16 1.57
C ASN A 71 11.75 16.48 1.93
N ILE A 72 10.57 16.38 2.57
CA ILE A 72 9.72 17.50 2.94
C ILE A 72 9.30 17.44 4.42
N GLU A 73 8.88 18.57 5.00
CA GLU A 73 8.20 18.56 6.30
C GLU A 73 6.83 17.85 6.18
N GLN A 74 6.44 17.09 7.20
CA GLN A 74 5.08 16.58 7.32
C GLN A 74 4.11 17.76 7.50
N ARG A 75 2.91 17.66 6.91
CA ARG A 75 1.83 18.64 7.07
C ARG A 75 1.44 18.82 8.54
N ASP A 76 1.25 17.71 9.24
CA ASP A 76 0.92 17.66 10.65
C ASP A 76 1.50 16.39 11.29
N VAL A 77 1.89 16.51 12.56
CA VAL A 77 2.33 15.37 13.36
C VAL A 77 1.21 14.99 14.32
N VAL A 78 0.88 13.70 14.38
CA VAL A 78 -0.23 13.19 15.19
C VAL A 78 0.31 12.36 16.35
N ASN A 79 -0.14 12.69 17.56
CA ASN A 79 0.01 11.80 18.71
C ASN A 79 -1.03 10.68 18.59
N HIS A 80 -0.61 9.52 18.09
CA HIS A 80 -1.52 8.40 17.83
C HIS A 80 -2.06 7.76 19.13
N LEU A 81 -1.45 8.02 20.30
CA LEU A 81 -2.02 7.60 21.59
C LEU A 81 -3.26 8.43 21.96
N LYS A 82 -3.23 9.74 21.64
CA LYS A 82 -4.32 10.68 21.92
C LYS A 82 -5.27 10.89 20.75
N GLY A 83 -4.87 10.49 19.53
CA GLY A 83 -5.59 10.75 18.29
C GLY A 83 -5.62 12.24 17.89
N SER A 84 -4.76 13.08 18.50
CA SER A 84 -4.76 14.53 18.30
C SER A 84 -3.45 15.02 17.68
N PRO A 85 -3.45 16.22 17.05
CA PRO A 85 -2.22 16.86 16.62
C PRO A 85 -1.21 17.04 17.78
N ALA A 86 0.07 17.02 17.43
CA ALA A 86 1.19 17.33 18.32
C ALA A 86 1.92 18.56 17.78
N GLU A 87 2.33 19.46 18.67
CA GLU A 87 3.10 20.67 18.33
C GLU A 87 4.59 20.33 18.12
N GLU A 88 4.86 19.46 17.14
CA GLU A 88 6.20 19.09 16.74
C GLU A 88 6.30 19.07 15.21
N LYS A 89 7.52 19.25 14.70
CA LYS A 89 7.83 19.15 13.28
C LYS A 89 8.65 17.90 13.00
N ARG A 90 8.30 17.19 11.93
CA ARG A 90 9.02 15.99 11.48
C ARG A 90 9.16 16.00 9.97
N ASN A 91 10.24 15.41 9.48
CA ASN A 91 10.50 15.28 8.05
C ASN A 91 10.03 13.91 7.54
N VAL A 92 9.40 13.90 6.38
CA VAL A 92 8.86 12.70 5.72
C VAL A 92 9.92 11.64 5.47
N LEU A 93 11.03 12.00 4.82
CA LEU A 93 12.11 11.08 4.46
C LEU A 93 12.77 10.51 5.73
N VAL A 94 13.07 11.36 6.70
CA VAL A 94 13.69 10.96 7.97
C VAL A 94 12.80 9.97 8.74
N GLU A 95 11.50 10.25 8.87
CA GLU A 95 10.61 9.34 9.59
C GLU A 95 10.35 8.04 8.80
N SER A 96 10.31 8.12 7.46
CA SER A 96 10.22 6.94 6.59
C SER A 96 11.49 6.08 6.62
N ALA A 97 12.65 6.65 6.97
CA ALA A 97 13.88 5.88 7.18
C ALA A 97 13.77 4.90 8.35
N ARG A 98 12.96 5.19 9.38
CA ARG A 98 12.70 4.28 10.51
C ARG A 98 12.10 2.97 10.02
N LEU A 99 11.17 3.10 9.08
CA LEU A 99 10.49 2.02 8.41
C LEU A 99 11.45 1.26 7.47
N ALA A 100 12.24 1.99 6.68
CA ALA A 100 13.21 1.40 5.76
C ALA A 100 14.49 0.86 6.41
N ARG A 101 14.62 0.94 7.75
CA ARG A 101 15.85 0.63 8.50
C ARG A 101 17.07 1.39 7.94
N GLY A 102 16.86 2.65 7.56
CA GLY A 102 17.87 3.52 6.95
C GLY A 102 18.09 3.31 5.45
N ASN A 103 17.56 2.24 4.84
CA ASN A 103 17.73 1.97 3.41
C ASN A 103 16.63 2.66 2.57
N ILE A 104 16.68 3.98 2.53
CA ILE A 104 15.72 4.84 1.81
C ILE A 104 16.47 5.94 1.07
N GLN A 105 15.93 6.39 -0.05
CA GLN A 105 16.45 7.51 -0.83
C GLN A 105 15.42 8.63 -0.95
N ASP A 106 15.87 9.84 -1.29
CA ASP A 106 14.96 10.92 -1.65
C ASP A 106 14.18 10.54 -2.92
N LEU A 107 12.88 10.77 -2.92
CA LEU A 107 12.02 10.55 -4.09
C LEU A 107 12.50 11.35 -5.31
N ALA A 108 13.14 12.50 -5.11
CA ALA A 108 13.73 13.29 -6.20
C ALA A 108 14.85 12.56 -6.96
N GLU A 109 15.50 11.55 -6.36
CA GLU A 109 16.55 10.75 -6.99
C GLU A 109 16.01 9.57 -7.82
N LEU A 110 14.70 9.31 -7.74
CA LEU A 110 14.07 8.19 -8.44
C LEU A 110 14.22 8.34 -9.95
N LYS A 111 14.73 7.30 -10.61
CA LYS A 111 14.73 7.17 -12.06
C LYS A 111 13.87 5.98 -12.48
N ALA A 112 12.71 6.24 -13.09
CA ALA A 112 11.78 5.19 -13.52
C ALA A 112 12.40 4.18 -14.51
N SER A 113 13.46 4.55 -15.24
CA SER A 113 14.21 3.62 -16.10
C SER A 113 14.93 2.53 -15.32
N GLU A 114 15.26 2.78 -14.06
CA GLU A 114 15.91 1.82 -13.15
C GLU A 114 14.91 0.96 -12.40
N PHE A 115 13.61 0.95 -12.75
CA PHE A 115 12.57 0.16 -12.06
C PHE A 115 11.55 -0.47 -13.01
N ASP A 116 10.96 -1.63 -12.71
CA ASP A 116 9.92 -2.29 -13.55
C ASP A 116 8.53 -1.87 -13.08
N ALA A 117 8.35 -1.60 -11.79
CA ALA A 117 7.07 -1.20 -11.21
C ALA A 117 7.24 -0.25 -10.01
N VAL A 118 6.17 0.47 -9.69
CA VAL A 118 6.06 1.33 -8.50
C VAL A 118 4.86 0.92 -7.67
N ILE A 119 5.01 0.94 -6.34
CA ILE A 119 3.93 0.72 -5.39
C ILE A 119 3.82 1.92 -4.42
N PHE A 120 2.62 2.46 -4.29
CA PHE A 120 2.28 3.44 -3.27
C PHE A 120 1.49 2.75 -2.16
N PRO A 121 2.11 2.47 -1.00
CA PRO A 121 1.38 2.04 0.19
C PRO A 121 0.32 3.07 0.59
N GLY A 122 -0.60 2.65 1.45
CA GLY A 122 -1.65 3.50 1.99
C GLY A 122 -1.22 4.39 3.16
N GLY A 123 -2.22 4.89 3.88
CA GLY A 123 -2.06 5.70 5.09
C GLY A 123 -2.36 7.18 4.86
N PHE A 124 -2.80 7.85 5.91
CA PHE A 124 -3.16 9.27 5.88
C PHE A 124 -2.01 10.19 5.45
N GLY A 125 -0.75 9.75 5.63
CA GLY A 125 0.41 10.48 5.13
C GLY A 125 0.37 10.68 3.61
N VAL A 126 -0.24 9.77 2.86
CA VAL A 126 -0.45 9.93 1.42
C VAL A 126 -1.39 11.09 1.14
N ALA A 127 -2.55 11.09 1.77
CA ALA A 127 -3.59 12.12 1.60
C ALA A 127 -3.20 13.50 2.14
N LYS A 128 -2.11 13.60 2.93
CA LYS A 128 -1.67 14.84 3.58
C LYS A 128 -0.34 15.39 3.06
N ASN A 129 0.59 14.51 2.71
CA ASN A 129 1.97 14.87 2.35
C ASN A 129 2.29 14.57 0.88
N LEU A 130 1.77 13.47 0.33
CA LEU A 130 1.95 13.13 -1.09
C LEU A 130 0.92 13.82 -1.99
N CYS A 131 -0.24 14.16 -1.43
CA CYS A 131 -1.22 15.08 -1.99
C CYS A 131 -1.94 15.81 -0.86
N SER A 132 -2.85 16.71 -1.22
CA SER A 132 -3.67 17.47 -0.26
C SER A 132 -5.10 16.91 -0.08
N TRP A 133 -5.35 15.66 -0.47
CA TRP A 133 -6.68 15.02 -0.43
C TRP A 133 -7.40 15.13 0.92
N ALA A 134 -6.68 15.01 2.03
CA ALA A 134 -7.26 15.06 3.37
C ALA A 134 -7.91 16.41 3.71
N VAL A 135 -7.58 17.48 2.97
CA VAL A 135 -8.14 18.82 3.20
C VAL A 135 -8.93 19.31 2.00
N ASP A 136 -8.45 19.03 0.79
CA ASP A 136 -9.03 19.58 -0.44
C ASP A 136 -9.91 18.56 -1.18
N GLY A 137 -9.96 17.30 -0.74
CA GLY A 137 -10.73 16.24 -1.38
C GLY A 137 -10.38 16.09 -2.87
N LYS A 138 -11.38 16.06 -3.75
CA LYS A 138 -11.19 15.98 -5.21
C LYS A 138 -10.39 17.16 -5.80
N ASP A 139 -10.42 18.32 -5.14
CA ASP A 139 -9.70 19.50 -5.58
C ASP A 139 -8.22 19.49 -5.15
N CYS A 140 -7.75 18.38 -4.57
CA CYS A 140 -6.37 18.25 -4.12
C CYS A 140 -5.34 18.47 -5.21
N THR A 141 -4.15 18.87 -4.77
CA THR A 141 -2.93 18.86 -5.58
C THR A 141 -2.07 17.67 -5.19
N VAL A 142 -1.32 17.13 -6.15
CA VAL A 142 -0.35 16.05 -5.92
C VAL A 142 1.04 16.67 -5.85
N ASN A 143 1.86 16.20 -4.91
CA ASN A 143 3.26 16.62 -4.80
C ASN A 143 3.99 16.43 -6.14
N GLU A 144 4.85 17.37 -6.51
CA GLU A 144 5.49 17.39 -7.83
C GLU A 144 6.33 16.14 -8.14
N HIS A 145 7.06 15.60 -7.17
CA HIS A 145 7.88 14.41 -7.34
C HIS A 145 7.02 13.15 -7.43
N VAL A 146 5.91 13.10 -6.69
CA VAL A 146 4.92 12.01 -6.78
C VAL A 146 4.23 12.02 -8.14
N ASN A 147 3.77 13.19 -8.60
CA ASN A 147 3.15 13.35 -9.91
C ASN A 147 4.11 12.95 -11.03
N SER A 148 5.35 13.46 -10.99
CA SER A 148 6.39 13.13 -11.97
C SER A 148 6.72 11.63 -11.98
N THR A 149 6.78 11.00 -10.80
CA THR A 149 6.99 9.56 -10.66
C THR A 149 5.85 8.78 -11.32
N LEU A 150 4.60 9.08 -10.97
CA LEU A 150 3.43 8.42 -11.55
C LEU A 150 3.43 8.54 -13.07
N GLN A 151 3.59 9.77 -13.60
CA GLN A 151 3.63 10.01 -15.04
C GLN A 151 4.76 9.26 -15.74
N ALA A 152 5.94 9.17 -15.12
CA ALA A 152 7.09 8.46 -15.69
C ALA A 152 6.84 6.94 -15.80
N PHE A 153 6.29 6.30 -14.76
CA PHE A 153 5.96 4.87 -14.83
C PHE A 153 4.82 4.59 -15.81
N HIS A 154 3.77 5.41 -15.81
CA HIS A 154 2.65 5.27 -16.75
C HIS A 154 3.10 5.45 -18.21
N SER A 155 3.87 6.50 -18.51
CA SER A 155 4.40 6.76 -19.86
C SER A 155 5.32 5.63 -20.36
N ALA A 156 6.08 5.02 -19.43
CA ALA A 156 6.92 3.87 -19.72
C ALA A 156 6.14 2.54 -19.80
N LYS A 157 4.81 2.56 -19.65
CA LYS A 157 3.93 1.38 -19.58
C LYS A 157 4.38 0.38 -18.52
N LYS A 158 4.79 0.90 -17.37
CA LYS A 158 5.24 0.13 -16.20
C LYS A 158 4.13 0.09 -15.14
N PRO A 159 3.90 -1.05 -14.46
CA PRO A 159 2.77 -1.16 -13.55
C PRO A 159 2.88 -0.25 -12.32
N ILE A 160 1.72 0.23 -11.88
CA ILE A 160 1.55 1.08 -10.70
C ILE A 160 0.61 0.37 -9.73
N GLY A 161 1.10 -0.01 -8.56
CA GLY A 161 0.28 -0.54 -7.46
C GLY A 161 -0.10 0.56 -6.46
N LEU A 162 -1.37 0.70 -6.09
CA LEU A 162 -1.80 1.65 -5.06
C LEU A 162 -2.73 0.98 -4.04
N CYS A 163 -2.46 1.21 -2.75
CA CYS A 163 -3.16 0.55 -1.66
C CYS A 163 -3.88 1.56 -0.76
N CYS A 164 -5.05 1.20 -0.23
CA CYS A 164 -5.84 2.03 0.70
C CYS A 164 -6.34 3.32 0.05
N ILE A 165 -5.93 4.49 0.57
CA ILE A 165 -6.31 5.81 0.04
C ILE A 165 -5.47 6.23 -1.17
N SER A 166 -4.30 5.62 -1.39
CA SER A 166 -3.39 5.99 -2.48
C SER A 166 -3.95 5.94 -3.91
N PRO A 167 -4.99 5.13 -4.24
CA PRO A 167 -5.67 5.20 -5.54
C PRO A 167 -6.17 6.60 -5.93
N VAL A 168 -6.41 7.51 -4.98
CA VAL A 168 -6.77 8.91 -5.29
C VAL A 168 -5.66 9.65 -6.03
N LEU A 169 -4.40 9.25 -5.85
CA LEU A 169 -3.27 9.80 -6.62
C LEU A 169 -3.41 9.44 -8.10
N ALA A 170 -3.70 8.17 -8.40
CA ALA A 170 -3.93 7.72 -9.77
C ALA A 170 -5.15 8.40 -10.39
N ALA A 171 -6.27 8.49 -9.65
CA ALA A 171 -7.47 9.17 -10.12
C ALA A 171 -7.24 10.65 -10.43
N LYS A 172 -6.36 11.33 -9.67
CA LYS A 172 -6.03 12.74 -9.92
C LYS A 172 -5.07 12.93 -11.10
N VAL A 173 -4.14 11.99 -11.32
CA VAL A 173 -3.06 12.12 -12.32
C VAL A 173 -3.46 11.53 -13.68
N PHE A 174 -4.32 10.49 -13.71
CA PHE A 174 -4.69 9.75 -14.92
C PHE A 174 -6.21 9.78 -15.14
N PRO A 175 -6.72 10.79 -15.85
CA PRO A 175 -8.14 10.85 -16.20
C PRO A 175 -8.62 9.56 -16.89
N GLY A 176 -9.77 9.05 -16.47
CA GLY A 176 -10.37 7.85 -17.07
C GLY A 176 -9.80 6.52 -16.57
N CYS A 177 -8.88 6.50 -15.60
CA CYS A 177 -8.41 5.23 -15.04
C CYS A 177 -9.49 4.53 -14.21
N GLU A 178 -9.35 3.20 -14.08
CA GLU A 178 -10.16 2.41 -13.15
C GLU A 178 -9.39 2.11 -11.87
N VAL A 179 -10.03 2.31 -10.71
CA VAL A 179 -9.43 2.05 -9.40
C VAL A 179 -10.46 1.49 -8.41
N THR A 180 -10.01 0.87 -7.33
CA THR A 180 -10.84 0.54 -6.17
C THR A 180 -10.30 1.17 -4.91
N VAL A 181 -11.20 1.70 -4.08
CA VAL A 181 -10.95 2.01 -2.67
C VAL A 181 -11.83 1.16 -1.75
N GLY A 182 -12.42 0.08 -2.30
CA GLY A 182 -13.27 -0.85 -1.56
C GLY A 182 -14.71 -0.82 -2.06
N GLN A 183 -15.65 -0.54 -1.17
CA GLN A 183 -17.07 -0.38 -1.50
C GLN A 183 -17.43 1.09 -1.62
N ASP A 184 -18.47 1.39 -2.41
CA ASP A 184 -19.05 2.71 -2.60
C ASP A 184 -20.14 3.07 -1.57
N LYS A 185 -20.43 2.15 -0.65
CA LYS A 185 -21.43 2.30 0.42
C LYS A 185 -20.91 1.77 1.74
N ASN A 186 -21.27 2.47 2.81
CA ASN A 186 -21.00 2.04 4.18
C ASN A 186 -22.23 1.38 4.81
N VAL A 187 -22.53 0.13 4.46
CA VAL A 187 -23.76 -0.54 4.89
C VAL A 187 -23.66 -1.06 6.34
N ASP A 188 -22.52 -1.62 6.71
CA ASP A 188 -22.29 -2.32 7.98
C ASP A 188 -21.19 -1.66 8.85
N GLY A 189 -20.80 -0.43 8.51
CA GLY A 189 -19.74 0.31 9.20
C GLY A 189 -18.32 -0.10 8.80
N ARG A 190 -18.15 -1.05 7.87
CA ARG A 190 -16.84 -1.52 7.42
C ARG A 190 -16.11 -0.52 6.52
N PHE A 191 -16.82 0.32 5.77
CA PHE A 191 -16.20 1.27 4.83
C PHE A 191 -16.53 2.70 5.25
N PRO A 192 -15.88 3.23 6.31
CA PRO A 192 -16.21 4.55 6.86
C PRO A 192 -16.02 5.69 5.85
N ASP A 193 -15.12 5.53 4.87
CA ASP A 193 -14.75 6.56 3.89
C ASP A 193 -15.28 6.22 2.46
N ALA A 194 -16.43 5.55 2.37
CA ALA A 194 -17.01 5.08 1.11
C ALA A 194 -17.32 6.20 0.09
N GLU A 195 -17.52 7.43 0.57
CA GLU A 195 -17.69 8.63 -0.25
C GLU A 195 -16.49 8.92 -1.17
N THR A 196 -15.31 8.39 -0.84
CA THR A 196 -14.12 8.44 -1.69
C THR A 196 -14.40 7.87 -3.09
N ALA A 197 -15.27 6.84 -3.20
CA ALA A 197 -15.67 6.27 -4.48
C ALA A 197 -16.42 7.29 -5.37
N SER A 198 -17.30 8.11 -4.78
CA SER A 198 -18.02 9.17 -5.50
C SER A 198 -17.06 10.27 -5.96
N ALA A 199 -16.14 10.69 -5.08
CA ALA A 199 -15.14 11.70 -5.42
C ALA A 199 -14.23 11.26 -6.58
N ILE A 200 -13.87 9.96 -6.64
CA ILE A 200 -13.14 9.37 -7.78
C ILE A 200 -13.96 9.44 -9.07
N ALA A 201 -15.26 9.17 -9.02
CA ALA A 201 -16.15 9.28 -10.18
C ALA A 201 -16.25 10.73 -10.69
N GLU A 202 -16.33 11.71 -9.78
CA GLU A 202 -16.35 13.13 -10.11
C GLU A 202 -15.05 13.64 -10.76
N LEU A 203 -13.93 12.96 -10.51
CA LEU A 203 -12.66 13.20 -11.21
C LEU A 203 -12.63 12.59 -12.63
N GLY A 204 -13.73 12.01 -13.10
CA GLY A 204 -13.82 11.38 -14.42
C GLY A 204 -13.16 10.00 -14.48
N CYS A 205 -12.90 9.38 -13.33
CA CYS A 205 -12.37 8.03 -13.22
C CYS A 205 -13.49 7.03 -12.88
N LYS A 206 -13.19 5.74 -12.95
CA LYS A 206 -14.16 4.69 -12.60
C LYS A 206 -13.77 4.00 -11.30
N HIS A 207 -14.60 4.14 -10.27
CA HIS A 207 -14.50 3.30 -9.09
C HIS A 207 -15.09 1.91 -9.37
N VAL A 208 -14.36 0.85 -9.02
CA VAL A 208 -14.81 -0.54 -9.11
C VAL A 208 -14.92 -1.12 -7.71
N CYS A 209 -16.12 -1.52 -7.31
CA CYS A 209 -16.33 -2.11 -5.99
C CYS A 209 -15.61 -3.45 -5.87
N LYS A 210 -14.83 -3.62 -4.79
CA LYS A 210 -14.06 -4.83 -4.47
C LYS A 210 -14.17 -5.15 -2.98
N ASN A 211 -14.12 -6.44 -2.66
CA ASN A 211 -13.98 -6.89 -1.28
C ASN A 211 -12.54 -6.67 -0.79
N VAL A 212 -12.36 -6.69 0.53
CA VAL A 212 -11.06 -6.38 1.17
C VAL A 212 -9.93 -7.34 0.82
N ASN A 213 -10.27 -8.58 0.47
CA ASN A 213 -9.34 -9.62 0.04
C ASN A 213 -9.09 -9.63 -1.48
N GLU A 214 -9.60 -8.64 -2.21
CA GLU A 214 -9.48 -8.53 -3.67
C GLU A 214 -8.65 -7.30 -4.07
N SER A 215 -8.12 -7.36 -5.29
CA SER A 215 -7.57 -6.21 -6.01
C SER A 215 -8.35 -5.95 -7.30
N HIS A 216 -8.25 -4.72 -7.81
CA HIS A 216 -8.70 -4.34 -9.15
C HIS A 216 -7.50 -4.10 -10.06
N VAL A 217 -7.62 -4.47 -11.33
CA VAL A 217 -6.59 -4.28 -12.36
C VAL A 217 -7.20 -3.49 -13.52
N ASP A 218 -6.78 -2.25 -13.68
CA ASP A 218 -6.94 -1.50 -14.93
C ASP A 218 -5.83 -1.92 -15.90
N LYS A 219 -6.17 -2.82 -16.82
CA LYS A 219 -5.23 -3.35 -17.81
C LYS A 219 -4.77 -2.29 -18.82
N ALA A 220 -5.61 -1.31 -19.12
CA ALA A 220 -5.30 -0.29 -20.12
C ALA A 220 -4.20 0.65 -19.60
N ASN A 221 -4.28 1.02 -18.33
CA ASN A 221 -3.32 1.91 -17.67
C ASN A 221 -2.23 1.17 -16.88
N LYS A 222 -2.31 -0.16 -16.75
CA LYS A 222 -1.48 -1.00 -15.87
C LYS A 222 -1.51 -0.53 -14.40
N ILE A 223 -2.69 -0.17 -13.92
CA ILE A 223 -2.90 0.28 -12.55
C ILE A 223 -3.56 -0.84 -11.75
N VAL A 224 -2.97 -1.20 -10.61
CA VAL A 224 -3.47 -2.25 -9.72
C VAL A 224 -3.79 -1.62 -8.36
N THR A 225 -4.99 -1.86 -7.84
CA THR A 225 -5.44 -1.23 -6.59
C THR A 225 -6.12 -2.21 -5.64
N THR A 226 -6.01 -1.95 -4.33
CA THR A 226 -6.75 -2.70 -3.28
C THR A 226 -7.10 -1.77 -2.13
N CYS A 227 -8.21 -2.03 -1.43
CA CYS A 227 -8.75 -1.12 -0.43
C CYS A 227 -8.06 -1.20 0.94
N ALA A 228 -7.46 -2.33 1.29
CA ALA A 228 -6.81 -2.55 2.59
C ALA A 228 -7.59 -1.96 3.78
N PHE A 229 -7.02 -0.97 4.48
CA PHE A 229 -7.59 -0.35 5.68
C PHE A 229 -8.69 0.68 5.42
N MET A 230 -9.05 0.96 4.16
CA MET A 230 -10.34 1.60 3.86
C MET A 230 -11.51 0.70 4.34
N CYS A 231 -11.25 -0.59 4.55
CA CYS A 231 -12.15 -1.54 5.17
C CYS A 231 -11.74 -1.86 6.62
N LYS A 232 -12.68 -1.79 7.56
CA LYS A 232 -12.55 -2.41 8.89
C LYS A 232 -12.75 -3.92 8.74
N ALA A 233 -11.65 -4.65 8.65
CA ALA A 233 -11.64 -6.09 8.46
C ALA A 233 -10.53 -6.76 9.31
N PRO A 234 -10.62 -8.08 9.53
CA PRO A 234 -9.51 -8.84 10.08
C PRO A 234 -8.23 -8.64 9.26
N LEU A 235 -7.09 -8.53 9.96
CA LEU A 235 -5.78 -8.26 9.35
C LEU A 235 -5.40 -9.26 8.25
N HIS A 236 -5.83 -10.52 8.36
CA HIS A 236 -5.53 -11.53 7.35
C HIS A 236 -6.25 -11.26 6.03
N GLU A 237 -7.51 -10.81 6.05
CA GLU A 237 -8.25 -10.46 4.83
C GLU A 237 -7.61 -9.26 4.12
N ILE A 238 -7.17 -8.26 4.91
CA ILE A 238 -6.42 -7.10 4.39
C ILE A 238 -5.10 -7.56 3.74
N PHE A 239 -4.39 -8.50 4.39
CA PHE A 239 -3.16 -9.05 3.86
C PHE A 239 -3.38 -9.81 2.55
N ASP A 240 -4.46 -10.58 2.46
CA ASP A 240 -4.81 -11.32 1.24
C ASP A 240 -4.99 -10.34 0.07
N GLY A 241 -5.74 -9.24 0.24
CA GLY A 241 -5.93 -8.23 -0.82
C GLY A 241 -4.66 -7.47 -1.20
N ILE A 242 -3.78 -7.17 -0.24
CA ILE A 242 -2.45 -6.62 -0.54
C ILE A 242 -1.61 -7.64 -1.31
N GLY A 243 -1.70 -8.92 -0.94
CA GLY A 243 -1.04 -10.03 -1.62
C GLY A 243 -1.48 -10.14 -3.08
N THR A 244 -2.78 -10.09 -3.35
CA THR A 244 -3.30 -10.11 -4.73
C THR A 244 -2.82 -8.89 -5.51
N MET A 245 -2.83 -7.69 -4.91
CA MET A 245 -2.31 -6.47 -5.56
C MET A 245 -0.84 -6.63 -5.97
N VAL A 246 0.02 -7.09 -5.06
CA VAL A 246 1.46 -7.29 -5.37
C VAL A 246 1.65 -8.35 -6.45
N GLN A 247 0.92 -9.47 -6.39
CA GLN A 247 0.99 -10.51 -7.41
C GLN A 247 0.59 -10.00 -8.79
N GLU A 248 -0.48 -9.22 -8.91
CA GLU A 248 -0.92 -8.65 -10.18
C GLU A 248 0.06 -7.60 -10.71
N VAL A 249 0.65 -6.76 -9.85
CA VAL A 249 1.73 -5.83 -10.25
C VAL A 249 2.91 -6.60 -10.86
N LEU A 250 3.35 -7.68 -10.20
CA LEU A 250 4.47 -8.50 -10.68
C LEU A 250 4.16 -9.25 -11.98
N LYS A 251 2.89 -9.60 -12.25
CA LYS A 251 2.48 -10.22 -13.52
C LYS A 251 2.50 -9.26 -14.70
N LEU A 252 2.36 -7.96 -14.45
CA LEU A 252 2.30 -6.91 -15.48
C LEU A 252 3.65 -6.23 -15.76
N ALA A 253 4.63 -6.49 -14.88
CA ALA A 253 5.98 -5.94 -14.89
C ALA A 253 6.83 -6.57 -15.99
#